data_AF-A0A9D7X7K3-F1
#
_entry.id   AF-A0A9D7X7K3-F1
#
_cell.length_a   1.000
_cell.length_b   1.000
_cell.length_c   1.000
_cell.angle_alpha   90.00
_cell.angle_beta   90.00
_cell.angle_gamma   90.00
#
_symmetry.space_group_name_H-M   'P 1'
#
loop_
_entity.id
_entity.type
_entity.pdbx_description
1 polymer ?
#
loop_
_entity_poly.entity_id
_entity_poly.type
_entity_poly.pdbx_seq_one_letter_code
_entity_poly.pdbx_strand_id
1 'polypeptide(L)' 'MAASDSKFSLNQVKGPSIRLVDCKTEKTITETPIKAPVDKETYAYIYGRLYRKGSEWFFQEIGEFTDGEQDWPVYLKKYI' A
#
# COMPACT_ATOMS: atom_id res chain seq x y z
N MET A 1 6.78 -1.17 19.59
CA MET A 1 6.77 -1.05 18.12
C MET A 1 8.19 -0.86 17.69
N ALA A 2 8.70 -1.67 16.76
CA ALA A 2 9.99 -1.36 16.13
C ALA A 2 9.75 -0.20 15.16
N ALA A 3 10.58 0.84 15.27
CA ALA A 3 10.61 1.89 14.26
C ALA A 3 11.06 1.27 12.93
N SER A 4 10.65 1.84 11.80
CA SER A 4 11.17 1.38 10.50
C SER A 4 12.69 1.50 10.47
N ASP A 5 13.38 0.48 9.94
CA ASP A 5 14.82 0.53 9.71
C ASP A 5 15.20 1.41 8.50
N SER A 6 14.20 1.93 7.77
CA SER A 6 14.43 2.85 6.65
C SER A 6 14.87 4.23 7.13
N LYS A 7 15.99 4.70 6.58
CA LYS A 7 16.48 6.07 6.80
C LYS A 7 15.66 7.14 6.08
N PHE A 8 14.78 6.74 5.15
CA PHE A 8 14.00 7.66 4.34
C PHE A 8 12.50 7.39 4.47
N SER A 9 11.72 8.44 4.72
CA SER A 9 10.26 8.38 4.78
C SER A 9 9.65 8.59 3.38
N LEU A 10 8.38 8.21 3.21
CA LEU A 10 7.66 8.38 1.95
C LEU A 10 7.54 9.85 1.52
N ASN A 11 7.54 10.78 2.46
CA ASN A 11 7.53 12.23 2.19
C ASN A 11 8.81 12.72 1.48
N GLN A 12 9.90 11.96 1.55
CA GLN A 12 11.17 12.33 0.91
C GLN A 12 11.30 11.81 -0.52
N VAL A 13 10.40 10.91 -0.94
CA VAL A 13 10.37 10.37 -2.30
C VAL A 13 9.66 11.37 -3.22
N LYS A 14 10.26 11.69 -4.36
CA LYS A 14 9.66 12.62 -5.34
C LYS A 14 8.72 11.88 -6.29
N GLY A 15 7.45 12.31 -6.30
CA GLY A 15 6.41 11.77 -7.18
C GLY A 15 6.20 10.26 -7.08
N PRO A 16 6.13 9.65 -5.88
CA PRO A 16 5.93 8.21 -5.78
C PRO A 16 4.54 7.83 -6.30
N SER A 17 4.48 6.77 -7.10
CA SER A 17 3.22 6.12 -7.51
C SER A 17 3.37 4.60 -7.42
N ILE A 18 2.23 3.93 -7.29
CA ILE A 18 2.14 2.48 -7.40
C ILE A 18 1.06 2.14 -8.43
N ARG A 19 1.31 1.10 -9.23
CA ARG A 19 0.34 0.63 -10.24
C ARG A 19 0.13 -0.87 -10.12
N LEU A 20 -1.11 -1.30 -10.35
CA LEU A 20 -1.47 -2.69 -10.57
C LEU A 20 -1.66 -2.91 -12.07
N VAL A 21 -0.99 -3.92 -12.60
CA VAL A 21 -1.04 -4.27 -14.02
C VAL A 21 -1.47 -5.72 -14.19
N ASP A 22 -2.21 -6.01 -15.26
CA ASP A 22 -2.41 -7.39 -15.71
C ASP A 22 -1.11 -7.89 -16.36
N CYS A 23 -0.52 -8.94 -15.81
CA CYS A 23 0.76 -9.48 -16.28
C CYS A 23 0.71 -10.12 -17.67
N LYS A 24 -0.48 -10.49 -18.17
CA LYS A 24 -0.63 -11.09 -19.50
C LYS A 24 -0.77 -10.03 -20.59
N THR A 25 -1.44 -8.92 -20.27
CA THR A 25 -1.79 -7.89 -21.25
C THR A 25 -0.99 -6.60 -21.07
N GLU A 26 -0.24 -6.49 -19.98
CA GLU A 26 0.49 -5.29 -19.51
C GLU A 26 -0.41 -4.06 -19.32
N LYS A 27 -1.73 -4.25 -19.32
CA LYS A 27 -2.67 -3.15 -19.11
C LYS A 27 -2.69 -2.74 -17.65
N THR A 28 -2.59 -1.44 -17.41
CA THR A 28 -2.82 -0.85 -16.09
C THR A 28 -4.28 -1.05 -15.69
N ILE A 29 -4.48 -1.71 -14.55
CA ILE A 29 -5.78 -1.86 -13.90
C ILE A 29 -6.06 -0.60 -13.06
N THR A 30 -5.07 -0.17 -12.29
CA THR A 30 -5.11 1.07 -11.49
C THR A 30 -3.69 1.61 -11.29
N GLU A 31 -3.58 2.93 -11.12
CA GLU A 31 -2.37 3.63 -10.74
C GLU A 31 -2.74 4.71 -9.72
N THR A 32 -2.07 4.69 -8.57
CA THR A 32 -2.34 5.61 -7.47
C THR A 32 -1.06 6.35 -7.10
N PRO A 33 -1.05 7.70 -7.14
CA PRO A 33 0.04 8.48 -6.59
C PRO A 33 0.03 8.36 -5.06
N ILE A 34 1.18 8.07 -4.47
CA ILE A 34 1.34 7.95 -3.03
C ILE A 34 1.58 9.35 -2.47
N LYS A 35 0.61 9.87 -1.70
CA LYS A 35 0.71 11.18 -1.03
C LYS A 35 0.73 10.97 0.47
N ALA A 36 1.93 10.78 1.01
CA ALA A 36 2.12 10.68 2.44
C ALA A 36 1.64 11.96 3.15
N PRO A 37 1.01 11.85 4.34
CA PRO A 37 0.65 13.01 5.14
C PRO A 37 1.90 13.81 5.53
N VAL A 38 1.85 15.13 5.33
CA VAL A 38 3.00 16.03 5.55
C VAL A 38 3.36 16.13 7.04
N ASP A 39 2.41 15.87 7.93
CA ASP A 39 2.52 15.96 9.38
C ASP A 39 2.97 14.66 10.06
N LYS A 40 3.20 13.58 9.29
CA LYS A 40 3.58 12.26 9.82
C LYS A 40 4.79 11.67 9.10
N GLU A 41 5.72 11.13 9.88
CA GLU A 41 6.79 10.29 9.32
C GLU A 41 6.23 8.91 8.98
N THR A 42 5.80 8.76 7.72
CA THR A 42 5.24 7.50 7.22
C THR A 42 6.28 6.77 6.39
N TYR A 43 6.43 5.47 6.67
CA TYR A 43 7.44 4.61 6.05
C TYR A 43 6.81 3.49 5.22
N ALA A 44 5.55 3.17 5.49
CA ALA A 44 4.82 2.14 4.78
C ALA A 44 3.44 2.64 4.31
N TYR A 45 3.03 2.12 3.16
CA TYR A 45 1.76 2.41 2.50
C TYR A 45 1.12 1.10 2.05
N ILE A 46 -0.13 0.88 2.47
CA ILE A 46 -0.91 -0.30 2.13
C ILE A 46 -1.80 0.08 0.96
N TYR A 47 -1.36 -0.32 -0.22
CA TYR A 47 -2.04 0.04 -1.46
C TYR A 47 -3.42 -0.58 -1.55
N GLY A 48 -3.52 -1.89 -1.32
CA GLY A 48 -4.78 -2.60 -1.42
C GLY A 48 -4.61 -4.09 -1.13
N ARG A 49 -5.69 -4.84 -1.34
CA ARG A 49 -5.71 -6.29 -1.18
C ARG A 49 -6.28 -6.98 -2.39
N LEU A 50 -5.82 -8.19 -2.63
CA LEU A 50 -6.48 -9.15 -3.49
C LEU A 50 -7.33 -10.08 -2.63
N TYR A 51 -8.58 -10.28 -3.01
CA TYR A 51 -9.49 -11.18 -2.33
C TYR A 51 -10.29 -11.99 -3.34
N ARG A 52 -10.72 -13.17 -2.93
CA ARG A 52 -11.45 -14.10 -3.79
C ARG A 52 -12.93 -14.09 -3.44
N LYS A 53 -13.80 -14.04 -4.46
CA LYS A 53 -15.25 -14.23 -4.31
C LYS A 53 -15.68 -15.29 -5.33
N GLY A 54 -15.98 -16.50 -4.85
CA GLY A 54 -16.23 -17.65 -5.71
C GLY A 54 -14.98 -18.06 -6.50
N SER A 55 -15.08 -18.11 -7.83
CA SER A 55 -13.96 -18.46 -8.71
C SER A 55 -13.11 -17.26 -9.14
N GLU A 56 -13.52 -16.04 -8.81
CA GLU A 56 -12.90 -14.81 -9.31
C GLU A 56 -12.05 -14.10 -8.26
N TRP A 57 -10.99 -13.43 -8.73
CA TRP A 57 -10.12 -12.58 -7.92
C TRP A 57 -10.49 -11.12 -8.14
N PHE A 58 -10.54 -10.37 -7.03
CA PHE A 58 -10.87 -8.95 -7.02
C PHE A 58 -9.77 -8.18 -6.32
N PHE A 59 -9.54 -6.96 -6.77
CA PHE A 59 -8.69 -6.00 -6.08
C PHE A 59 -9.57 -4.99 -5.35
N GLN A 60 -9.20 -4.67 -4.11
CA GLN A 60 -9.77 -3.55 -3.35
C GLN A 60 -8.63 -2.63 -2.92
N GLU A 61 -8.69 -1.38 -3.36
CA GLU A 61 -7.80 -0.31 -2.89
C GLU A 61 -8.10 0.00 -1.41
N ILE A 62 -7.05 0.19 -0.62
CA ILE A 62 -7.10 0.50 0.82
C ILE A 62 -6.55 1.91 1.06
N GLY A 63 -5.32 2.17 0.61
CA GLY A 63 -4.73 3.51 0.60
C GLY A 63 -4.34 4.07 1.96
N GLU A 64 -3.84 3.23 2.87
CA GLU A 64 -3.52 3.64 4.24
C GLU A 64 -2.02 3.71 4.52
N PHE A 65 -1.62 4.58 5.45
CA PHE A 65 -0.24 4.78 5.87
C PHE A 65 0.00 4.23 7.29
N THR A 66 1.20 3.69 7.52
CA THR A 66 1.63 3.23 8.84
C THR A 66 3.06 3.70 9.16
N ASP A 67 3.31 3.95 10.44
CA ASP A 67 4.56 4.44 11.02
C ASP A 67 5.48 3.31 11.52
N GLY A 68 4.92 2.10 11.75
CA GLY A 68 5.66 0.93 12.20
C GLY A 68 5.99 -0.09 11.11
N GLU A 69 7.07 -0.84 11.34
CA GLU A 69 7.27 -2.16 10.73
C GLU A 69 6.23 -3.12 11.31
N GLN A 70 5.22 -3.42 10.52
CA GLN A 70 4.22 -4.42 10.85
C GLN A 70 4.02 -5.27 9.61
N ASP A 71 4.30 -6.57 9.71
CA ASP A 71 3.93 -7.52 8.65
C ASP A 71 2.47 -7.31 8.26
N TRP A 72 1.60 -7.08 9.26
CA TRP A 72 0.23 -6.62 9.05
C TRP A 72 -0.30 -5.84 10.25
N PRO A 73 -0.80 -4.59 10.09
CA PRO A 73 -1.44 -3.87 11.17
C PRO A 73 -2.65 -4.58 11.76
N VAL A 74 -2.80 -4.59 13.09
CA VAL A 74 -3.85 -5.34 13.80
C VAL A 74 -5.24 -4.94 13.33
N TYR A 75 -5.47 -3.65 13.13
CA TYR A 75 -6.75 -3.12 12.66
C TYR A 75 -7.02 -3.46 11.17
N LEU A 76 -5.99 -3.88 10.44
CA LEU A 76 -6.07 -4.37 9.07
C LEU A 76 -6.23 -5.89 8.97
N LYS A 77 -6.15 -6.62 10.09
CA LYS A 77 -6.45 -8.06 10.11
C LYS A 77 -7.90 -8.36 9.69
N LYS A 78 -8.82 -7.41 9.82
CA LYS A 78 -10.20 -7.53 9.30
C LYS A 78 -10.28 -7.65 7.77
N TYR A 79 -9.17 -7.32 7.09
CA TYR A 79 -9.07 -7.37 5.65
C TYR A 79 -8.38 -8.64 5.12
N ILE A 80 -7.94 -9.54 6.01
CA ILE A 80 -7.44 -10.89 5.70
C ILE A 80 -8.55 -11.89 6.00
#